data_AF-R9IHS8-F1
#
_entry.id   AF-R9IHS8-F1
#
_cell.length_a   1.000
_cell.length_b   1.000
_cell.length_c   1.000
_cell.angle_alpha   90.00
_cell.angle_beta   90.00
_cell.angle_gamma   90.00
#
_symmetry.space_group_name_H-M   'P 1'
#
loop_
_entity.id
_entity.type
_entity.pdbx_description
1 polymer ?
#
loop_
_entity_poly.entity_id
_entity_poly.type
_entity_poly.pdbx_seq_one_letter_code
_entity_poly.pdbx_strand_id
1 'polypeptide(L)'
;LHHKFQGEAVSDYRKRPEGWRIKFKMKSNSIKMYDKFSCLRVEMTINDPKEFKVYKDVHHENGTTSKRWVPMGKSIANLYQYAEISKAANKRFLNSMQNIIPAKTIEKEINSICSRKKLEGRSYSGYNVWSADTFLLFETVSDGKYLIRGFTNREIRHSINRNNPDSARVKGQTSREFSKLRAHGLIRKIPHSRRYLVSDKGRRVMGALIEAKRKIYAEFAAK
;
A
#
# COMPACT_ATOMS: atom_id res chain seq x y z
N LEU A 1 -15.38 -7.61 -8.80
CA LEU A 1 -14.15 -8.10 -8.15
C LEU A 1 -14.20 -9.63 -8.27
N HIS A 2 -13.30 -10.25 -9.05
CA HIS A 2 -13.27 -11.72 -9.18
C HIS A 2 -12.88 -12.37 -7.84
N HIS A 3 -13.48 -13.52 -7.55
CA HIS A 3 -13.42 -14.27 -6.27
C HIS A 3 -12.04 -14.90 -5.98
N LYS A 4 -11.08 -14.84 -6.90
CA LYS A 4 -9.71 -15.36 -6.77
C LYS A 4 -8.68 -14.23 -6.91
N PHE A 5 -8.30 -13.55 -5.82
CA PHE A 5 -7.04 -12.78 -5.85
C PHE A 5 -5.87 -13.77 -5.76
N GLN A 6 -5.42 -14.25 -6.92
CA GLN A 6 -4.24 -15.12 -7.09
C GLN A 6 -3.03 -14.31 -7.62
N GLY A 7 -2.89 -13.08 -7.13
CA GLY A 7 -1.80 -12.21 -7.56
C GLY A 7 -0.59 -12.36 -6.68
N GLU A 8 0.54 -12.80 -7.24
CA GLU A 8 1.83 -12.73 -6.56
C GLU A 8 2.22 -11.26 -6.36
N ALA A 9 2.76 -10.96 -5.19
CA ALA A 9 3.29 -9.65 -4.90
C ALA A 9 4.66 -9.79 -4.26
N VAL A 10 5.65 -9.16 -4.91
CA VAL A 10 7.07 -9.45 -4.68
C VAL A 10 7.84 -8.15 -4.59
N SER A 11 8.64 -8.01 -3.54
CA SER A 11 9.74 -7.06 -3.46
C SER A 11 11.03 -7.79 -3.82
N ASP A 12 11.73 -7.33 -4.87
CA ASP A 12 12.99 -7.90 -5.35
C ASP A 12 14.07 -6.81 -5.29
N TYR A 13 15.19 -7.13 -4.66
CA TYR A 13 16.37 -6.27 -4.56
C TYR A 13 17.55 -7.00 -5.20
N ARG A 14 18.20 -6.36 -6.17
CA ARG A 14 19.33 -6.97 -6.89
C ARG A 14 20.46 -5.97 -7.08
N LYS A 15 21.68 -6.42 -6.80
CA LYS A 15 22.92 -5.77 -7.26
C LYS A 15 23.16 -6.16 -8.72
N ARG A 16 23.48 -5.20 -9.56
CA ARG A 16 23.93 -5.38 -10.94
C ARG A 16 25.27 -4.65 -11.11
N PRO A 17 26.06 -4.96 -12.15
CA PRO A 17 27.27 -4.20 -12.43
C PRO A 17 27.03 -2.69 -12.54
N GLU A 18 25.89 -2.28 -13.10
CA GLU A 18 25.54 -0.87 -13.31
C GLU A 18 24.98 -0.17 -12.05
N GLY A 19 24.71 -0.91 -10.97
CA GLY A 19 24.14 -0.35 -9.73
C GLY A 19 23.09 -1.25 -9.07
N TRP A 20 22.27 -0.65 -8.22
CA TRP A 20 21.22 -1.36 -7.48
C TRP A 20 19.85 -1.19 -8.12
N ARG A 21 19.04 -2.26 -8.09
CA ARG A 21 17.63 -2.22 -8.47
C ARG A 21 16.75 -2.72 -7.33
N ILE A 22 15.76 -1.91 -6.98
CA ILE A 22 14.61 -2.30 -6.17
C ILE A 22 13.39 -2.41 -7.10
N LYS A 23 12.66 -3.52 -7.04
CA LYS A 23 11.44 -3.76 -7.82
C LYS A 23 10.32 -4.18 -6.90
N PHE A 24 9.19 -3.49 -6.98
CA PHE A 24 7.93 -3.91 -6.37
C PHE A 24 6.98 -4.37 -7.46
N LYS A 25 6.61 -5.64 -7.42
CA LYS A 25 5.65 -6.26 -8.34
C LYS A 25 4.34 -6.49 -7.60
N MET A 26 3.24 -6.08 -8.21
CA MET A 26 1.87 -6.41 -7.80
C MET A 26 1.20 -7.05 -9.00
N LYS A 27 0.95 -8.36 -8.93
CA LYS A 27 0.46 -9.15 -10.08
C LYS A 27 1.38 -8.96 -11.28
N SER A 28 0.84 -8.56 -12.44
CA SER A 28 1.63 -8.36 -13.65
C SER A 28 2.28 -6.98 -13.71
N ASN A 29 1.84 -6.04 -12.87
CA ASN A 29 2.32 -4.66 -12.89
C ASN A 29 3.48 -4.49 -11.91
N SER A 30 4.42 -3.59 -12.21
CA SER A 30 5.54 -3.34 -11.31
C SER A 30 5.97 -1.89 -11.31
N ILE A 31 6.55 -1.45 -10.21
CA ILE A 31 7.33 -0.22 -10.14
C ILE A 31 8.77 -0.60 -9.79
N LYS A 32 9.72 0.04 -10.47
CA LYS A 32 11.15 -0.20 -10.26
C LYS A 32 11.84 1.12 -9.99
N MET A 33 12.79 1.06 -9.08
CA MET A 33 13.81 2.06 -8.92
C MET A 33 15.15 1.41 -9.19
N TYR A 34 15.96 2.06 -10.01
CA TYR A 34 17.32 1.62 -10.21
C TYR A 34 18.24 2.80 -10.37
N ASP A 35 19.45 2.61 -9.88
CA ASP A 35 20.56 3.48 -10.15
C ASP A 35 21.11 3.12 -11.54
N LYS A 36 21.04 4.07 -12.48
CA LYS A 36 21.62 3.91 -13.82
C LYS A 36 22.65 5.01 -14.01
N PHE A 37 23.91 4.66 -13.78
CA PHE A 37 25.06 5.56 -13.86
C PHE A 37 24.94 6.75 -12.91
N SER A 38 24.63 7.95 -13.43
CA SER A 38 24.56 9.21 -12.69
C SER A 38 23.14 9.60 -12.28
N CYS A 39 22.12 8.78 -12.61
CA CYS A 39 20.73 9.13 -12.35
C CYS A 39 19.95 8.00 -11.69
N LEU A 40 19.20 8.37 -10.64
CA LEU A 40 18.19 7.52 -10.04
C LEU A 40 16.93 7.55 -10.90
N ARG A 41 16.53 6.41 -11.47
CA ARG A 41 15.33 6.31 -12.29
C ARG A 41 14.23 5.53 -11.59
N VAL A 42 13.02 6.09 -11.60
CA VAL A 42 11.80 5.42 -11.14
C VAL A 42 10.86 5.23 -12.31
N GLU A 43 10.47 3.99 -12.57
CA GLU A 43 9.58 3.63 -13.69
C GLU A 43 8.46 2.69 -13.23
N MET A 44 7.24 2.93 -13.73
CA MET A 44 6.13 2.01 -13.64
C MET A 44 6.03 1.22 -14.94
N THR A 45 5.85 -0.09 -14.82
CA THR A 45 5.54 -1.01 -15.92
C THR A 45 4.11 -1.53 -15.74
N ILE A 46 3.24 -1.26 -16.72
CA ILE A 46 1.85 -1.74 -16.75
C ILE A 46 1.75 -2.88 -17.78
N ASN A 47 1.80 -4.12 -17.31
CA ASN A 47 1.63 -5.30 -18.18
C ASN A 47 0.16 -5.78 -18.23
N ASP A 48 -0.59 -5.60 -17.13
CA ASP A 48 -2.02 -5.89 -17.07
C ASP A 48 -2.82 -4.62 -16.74
N PRO A 49 -3.33 -3.90 -17.75
CA PRO A 49 -4.09 -2.68 -17.54
C PRO A 49 -5.48 -2.93 -16.95
N LYS A 50 -6.04 -4.15 -17.04
CA LYS A 50 -7.39 -4.46 -16.53
C LYS A 50 -7.49 -4.27 -15.02
N GLU A 51 -6.35 -4.16 -14.35
CA GLU A 51 -6.23 -3.82 -12.94
C GLU A 51 -6.53 -2.37 -12.59
N PHE A 52 -6.49 -1.50 -13.58
CA PHE A 52 -6.87 -0.10 -13.47
C PHE A 52 -8.23 0.10 -14.14
N LYS A 53 -8.87 1.22 -13.83
CA LYS A 53 -10.16 1.56 -14.42
C LYS A 53 -10.03 2.81 -15.27
N VAL A 54 -10.80 2.85 -16.34
CA VAL A 54 -11.00 4.03 -17.18
C VAL A 54 -12.49 4.36 -17.17
N TYR A 55 -12.81 5.65 -17.15
CA TYR A 55 -14.19 6.12 -17.27
C TYR A 55 -14.48 6.37 -18.74
N LYS A 56 -15.42 5.63 -19.31
CA LYS A 56 -15.80 5.77 -20.71
C LYS A 56 -17.27 5.41 -20.95
N ASP A 57 -17.74 5.76 -22.12
CA ASP A 57 -19.02 5.30 -22.65
C ASP A 57 -18.96 3.79 -22.92
N VAL A 58 -19.97 3.09 -22.43
CA VAL A 58 -20.18 1.65 -22.63
C VAL A 58 -21.50 1.50 -23.37
N HIS A 59 -21.42 0.92 -24.56
CA HIS A 59 -22.58 0.54 -25.36
C HIS A 59 -23.06 -0.84 -24.90
N HIS A 60 -24.36 -0.97 -24.67
CA HIS A 60 -25.01 -2.22 -24.26
C HIS A 60 -25.71 -2.88 -25.45
N GLU A 61 -25.97 -4.18 -25.34
CA GLU A 61 -26.65 -4.96 -26.41
C GLU A 61 -28.05 -4.43 -26.74
N ASN A 62 -28.72 -3.79 -25.78
CA ASN A 62 -30.02 -3.14 -25.98
C ASN A 62 -29.94 -1.76 -26.68
N GLY A 63 -28.79 -1.40 -27.26
CA GLY A 63 -28.57 -0.13 -27.97
C GLY A 63 -28.34 1.09 -27.05
N THR A 64 -28.51 0.96 -25.73
CA THR A 64 -28.29 2.09 -24.81
C THR A 64 -26.81 2.33 -24.56
N THR A 65 -26.46 3.58 -24.21
CA THR A 65 -25.09 3.97 -23.85
C THR A 65 -25.07 4.51 -22.43
N SER A 66 -24.07 4.13 -21.64
CA SER A 66 -23.90 4.67 -20.29
C SER A 66 -22.44 4.89 -19.94
N LYS A 67 -22.13 5.97 -19.21
CA LYS A 67 -20.79 6.23 -18.69
C LYS A 67 -20.52 5.40 -17.43
N ARG A 68 -19.50 4.55 -17.47
CA ARG A 68 -19.15 3.67 -16.34
C ARG A 68 -17.64 3.52 -16.20
N TRP A 69 -17.20 3.29 -14.96
CA TRP A 69 -15.82 2.90 -14.68
C TRP A 69 -15.60 1.42 -15.00
N VAL A 70 -14.90 1.15 -16.09
CA VAL A 70 -14.62 -0.20 -16.58
C VAL A 70 -13.13 -0.55 -16.49
N PRO A 71 -12.75 -1.84 -16.40
CA PRO A 71 -11.36 -2.25 -16.52
C PRO A 71 -10.70 -1.68 -17.78
N MET A 72 -9.50 -1.12 -17.63
CA MET A 72 -8.78 -0.52 -18.75
C MET A 72 -8.23 -1.60 -19.69
N GLY A 73 -8.45 -1.43 -20.99
CA GLY A 73 -7.95 -2.33 -22.03
C GLY A 73 -6.57 -1.95 -22.57
N LYS A 74 -5.93 -2.87 -23.29
CA LYS A 74 -4.72 -2.59 -24.11
C LYS A 74 -5.17 -1.92 -25.41
N SER A 75 -5.21 -0.60 -25.44
CA SER A 75 -5.57 0.19 -26.62
C SER A 75 -4.88 1.54 -26.58
N ILE A 76 -4.52 2.06 -27.76
CA ILE A 76 -3.93 3.39 -27.93
C ILE A 76 -4.87 4.48 -27.39
N ALA A 77 -6.19 4.27 -27.48
CA ALA A 77 -7.18 5.20 -26.94
C ALA A 77 -7.04 5.43 -25.42
N ASN A 78 -6.43 4.49 -24.69
CA ASN A 78 -6.19 4.62 -23.24
C ASN A 78 -4.82 5.23 -22.92
N LEU A 79 -3.99 5.61 -23.90
CA LEU A 79 -2.59 6.03 -23.69
C LEU A 79 -2.46 7.15 -22.64
N TYR A 80 -3.34 8.14 -22.69
CA TYR A 80 -3.40 9.21 -21.69
C TYR A 80 -3.61 8.66 -20.27
N GLN A 81 -4.53 7.70 -20.12
CA GLN A 81 -4.80 7.06 -18.83
C GLN A 81 -3.58 6.26 -18.33
N TYR A 82 -2.82 5.60 -19.22
CA TYR A 82 -1.55 4.95 -18.85
C TYR A 82 -0.52 5.97 -18.33
N ALA A 83 -0.37 7.10 -19.01
CA ALA A 83 0.56 8.15 -18.62
C ALA A 83 0.22 8.70 -17.23
N GLU A 84 -1.05 9.01 -16.99
CA GLU A 84 -1.53 9.52 -15.69
C GLU A 84 -1.33 8.50 -14.56
N ILE A 85 -1.67 7.22 -14.80
CA ILE A 85 -1.46 6.16 -13.80
C ILE A 85 0.04 6.01 -13.48
N SER A 86 0.89 6.01 -14.52
CA SER A 86 2.34 5.82 -14.39
C SER A 86 2.99 6.99 -13.65
N LYS A 87 2.66 8.22 -14.05
CA LYS A 87 3.12 9.44 -13.38
C LYS A 87 2.69 9.46 -11.91
N ALA A 88 1.43 9.14 -11.63
CA ALA A 88 0.91 9.10 -10.28
C ALA A 88 1.57 8.01 -9.42
N ALA A 89 1.85 6.83 -9.99
CA ALA A 89 2.55 5.76 -9.28
C ALA A 89 4.01 6.12 -8.98
N ASN A 90 4.74 6.65 -9.98
CA ASN A 90 6.11 7.11 -9.81
C ASN A 90 6.20 8.22 -8.76
N LYS A 91 5.30 9.21 -8.81
CA LYS A 91 5.24 10.27 -7.80
C LYS A 91 4.92 9.73 -6.41
N ARG A 92 3.97 8.79 -6.29
CA ARG A 92 3.68 8.12 -5.00
C ARG A 92 4.91 7.39 -4.45
N PHE A 93 5.67 6.75 -5.31
CA PHE A 93 6.89 6.05 -4.93
C PHE A 93 7.98 7.02 -4.47
N LEU A 94 8.27 8.07 -5.23
CA LEU A 94 9.22 9.11 -4.82
C LEU A 94 8.81 9.78 -3.50
N ASN A 95 7.55 10.16 -3.37
CA ASN A 95 7.03 10.75 -2.13
C ASN A 95 7.14 9.80 -0.93
N SER A 96 7.09 8.49 -1.16
CA SER A 96 7.27 7.51 -0.08
C SER A 96 8.69 7.53 0.50
N MET A 97 9.67 7.99 -0.27
CA MET A 97 11.08 8.07 0.13
C MET A 97 11.47 9.39 0.79
N GLN A 98 10.73 10.47 0.54
CA GLN A 98 11.08 11.82 1.01
C GLN A 98 11.15 11.97 2.53
N ASN A 99 10.53 11.07 3.30
CA ASN A 99 10.36 11.22 4.75
C ASN A 99 10.93 10.06 5.57
N ILE A 100 11.86 9.25 5.04
CA ILE A 100 12.38 8.04 5.71
C ILE A 100 13.50 8.40 6.74
N ILE A 101 13.27 9.38 7.64
CA ILE A 101 14.03 9.63 8.90
C ILE A 101 15.32 10.50 8.76
N PRO A 102 15.72 11.38 9.73
CA PRO A 102 15.16 11.65 11.07
C PRO A 102 14.74 13.11 11.31
N ALA A 103 13.67 13.30 12.06
CA ALA A 103 13.52 14.49 12.88
C ALA A 103 13.06 14.06 14.27
N LYS A 104 13.45 14.83 15.29
CA LYS A 104 13.07 14.70 16.72
C LYS A 104 11.55 14.50 16.96
N THR A 105 10.72 14.65 15.92
CA THR A 105 9.28 14.41 15.88
C THR A 105 8.85 12.94 15.82
N ILE A 106 9.70 11.97 15.47
CA ILE A 106 9.28 10.56 15.34
C ILE A 106 8.78 9.99 16.66
N GLU A 107 9.44 10.28 17.77
CA GLU A 107 9.06 9.81 19.10
C GLU A 107 7.69 10.35 19.50
N LYS A 108 7.45 11.65 19.28
CA LYS A 108 6.15 12.29 19.51
C LYS A 108 5.06 11.66 18.63
N GLU A 109 5.35 11.34 17.37
CA GLU A 109 4.40 10.65 16.48
C GLU A 109 4.10 9.22 16.95
N ILE A 110 5.10 8.48 17.43
CA ILE A 110 4.94 7.14 18.02
C ILE A 110 4.11 7.21 19.30
N ASN A 111 4.48 8.09 20.25
CA ASN A 111 3.73 8.30 21.49
C ASN A 111 2.28 8.73 21.22
N SER A 112 2.06 9.52 20.17
CA SER A 112 0.70 9.89 19.73
C SER A 112 -0.13 8.70 19.25
N ILE A 113 0.45 7.67 18.65
CA ILE A 113 -0.32 6.48 18.22
C ILE A 113 -0.46 5.44 19.34
N CYS A 114 0.42 5.48 20.34
CA CYS A 114 0.33 4.67 21.56
C CYS A 114 -0.75 5.17 22.53
N SER A 115 -1.16 6.43 22.41
CA SER A 115 -2.21 7.04 23.25
C SER A 115 -3.60 6.96 22.62
N ARG A 116 -4.64 7.08 23.45
CA ARG A 116 -6.04 7.09 23.02
C ARG A 116 -6.34 8.36 22.21
N LYS A 117 -7.11 8.23 21.13
CA LYS A 117 -7.51 9.35 20.26
C LYS A 117 -9.02 9.47 20.14
N LYS A 118 -9.55 10.68 20.37
CA LYS A 118 -10.96 11.02 20.11
C LYS A 118 -11.08 11.66 18.73
N LEU A 119 -12.02 11.20 17.91
CA LEU A 119 -12.32 11.73 16.58
C LEU A 119 -13.81 11.57 16.29
N GLU A 120 -14.49 12.65 15.92
CA GLU A 120 -15.93 12.65 15.55
C GLU A 120 -16.81 11.94 16.59
N GLY A 121 -16.63 12.29 17.87
CA GLY A 121 -17.38 11.69 18.99
C GLY A 121 -17.01 10.23 19.31
N ARG A 122 -16.13 9.59 18.54
CA ARG A 122 -15.66 8.21 18.77
C ARG A 122 -14.28 8.20 19.42
N SER A 123 -14.07 7.27 20.34
CA SER A 123 -12.79 7.03 21.00
C SER A 123 -12.10 5.80 20.39
N TYR A 124 -10.86 5.97 19.98
CA TYR A 124 -10.00 4.91 19.44
C TYR A 124 -8.86 4.65 20.42
N SER A 125 -8.63 3.38 20.76
CA SER A 125 -7.50 2.99 21.60
C SER A 125 -6.16 3.30 20.94
N GLY A 126 -5.11 3.40 21.76
CA GLY A 126 -3.74 3.43 21.26
C GLY A 126 -3.28 2.07 20.75
N TYR A 127 -2.11 2.04 20.13
CA TYR A 127 -1.43 0.83 19.71
C TYR A 127 -0.40 0.38 20.75
N ASN A 128 -0.39 -0.92 21.05
CA ASN A 128 0.79 -1.54 21.62
C ASN A 128 1.75 -1.86 20.47
N VAL A 129 2.62 -0.91 20.13
CA VAL A 129 3.49 -0.98 18.94
C VAL A 129 4.50 -2.14 18.98
N TRP A 130 4.75 -2.71 20.15
CA TRP A 130 5.67 -3.83 20.34
C TRP A 130 4.99 -5.20 20.32
N SER A 131 3.65 -5.26 20.31
CA SER A 131 2.96 -6.55 20.21
C SER A 131 3.18 -7.21 18.85
N ALA A 132 3.22 -8.54 18.84
CA ALA A 132 3.38 -9.33 17.62
C ALA A 132 2.30 -9.00 16.58
N ASP A 133 1.04 -8.88 17.03
CA ASP A 133 -0.11 -8.60 16.17
C ASP A 133 -0.04 -7.22 15.52
N THR A 134 0.30 -6.18 16.29
CA THR A 134 0.43 -4.81 15.77
C THR A 134 1.56 -4.74 14.74
N PHE A 135 2.67 -5.42 15.03
CA PHE A 135 3.80 -5.44 14.14
C PHE A 135 3.49 -6.15 12.82
N LEU A 136 2.86 -7.32 12.89
CA LEU A 136 2.40 -8.06 11.71
C LEU A 136 1.46 -7.22 10.85
N LEU A 137 0.54 -6.48 11.49
CA LEU A 137 -0.32 -5.53 10.79
C LEU A 137 0.49 -4.43 10.10
N PHE A 138 1.41 -3.78 10.80
CA PHE A 138 2.22 -2.67 10.29
C PHE A 138 3.12 -3.11 9.13
N GLU A 139 3.79 -4.25 9.24
CA GLU A 139 4.55 -4.84 8.12
C GLU A 139 3.65 -5.14 6.93
N THR A 140 2.50 -5.79 7.17
CA THR A 140 1.59 -6.18 6.10
C THR A 140 1.09 -4.95 5.33
N VAL A 141 0.64 -3.90 6.01
CA VAL A 141 0.13 -2.69 5.32
C VAL A 141 1.24 -1.86 4.68
N SER A 142 2.47 -1.93 5.21
CA SER A 142 3.64 -1.23 4.71
C SER A 142 4.34 -1.95 3.55
N ASP A 143 3.89 -3.15 3.19
CA ASP A 143 4.44 -3.88 2.05
C ASP A 143 4.39 -3.03 0.77
N GLY A 144 5.56 -2.83 0.16
CA GLY A 144 5.77 -1.99 -1.02
C GLY A 144 4.91 -2.39 -2.22
N LYS A 145 4.39 -3.62 -2.26
CA LYS A 145 3.42 -4.06 -3.27
C LYS A 145 2.18 -3.16 -3.33
N TYR A 146 1.78 -2.61 -2.18
CA TYR A 146 0.58 -1.77 -2.09
C TYR A 146 0.82 -0.31 -2.50
N LEU A 147 2.04 0.09 -2.85
CA LEU A 147 2.33 1.45 -3.32
C LEU A 147 1.64 1.79 -4.65
N ILE A 148 1.47 0.78 -5.53
CA ILE A 148 0.95 0.98 -6.87
C ILE A 148 -0.55 1.31 -6.85
N ARG A 149 -1.37 0.45 -6.21
CA ARG A 149 -2.84 0.56 -6.23
C ARG A 149 -3.46 0.76 -4.85
N GLY A 150 -2.70 0.66 -3.77
CA GLY A 150 -3.23 0.53 -2.41
C GLY A 150 -3.74 -0.87 -2.11
N PHE A 151 -4.16 -1.09 -0.86
CA PHE A 151 -4.70 -2.36 -0.37
C PHE A 151 -6.19 -2.27 -0.02
N THR A 152 -6.84 -3.42 0.07
CA THR A 152 -8.22 -3.59 0.54
C THR A 152 -8.26 -4.36 1.85
N ASN A 153 -9.36 -4.24 2.59
CA ASN A 153 -9.62 -5.08 3.77
C ASN A 153 -9.44 -6.57 3.46
N ARG A 154 -9.93 -7.01 2.29
CA ARG A 154 -9.79 -8.39 1.82
C ARG A 154 -8.32 -8.79 1.64
N GLU A 155 -7.51 -7.98 0.97
CA GLU A 155 -6.09 -8.29 0.75
C GLU A 155 -5.33 -8.39 2.09
N ILE A 156 -5.58 -7.49 3.05
CA ILE A 156 -4.90 -7.51 4.36
C ILE A 156 -5.30 -8.71 5.21
N ARG A 157 -6.60 -9.00 5.34
CA ARG A 157 -7.05 -10.13 6.17
C ARG A 157 -6.63 -11.49 5.61
N HIS A 158 -6.52 -11.67 4.29
CA HIS A 158 -5.99 -12.91 3.70
C HIS A 158 -4.49 -13.05 3.93
N SER A 159 -3.77 -11.93 4.13
CA SER A 159 -2.36 -11.94 4.48
C SER A 159 -2.11 -12.28 5.96
N ILE A 160 -2.97 -11.78 6.86
CA ILE A 160 -2.80 -11.91 8.31
C ILE A 160 -3.51 -13.16 8.87
N ASN A 161 -4.76 -13.41 8.48
CA ASN A 161 -5.60 -14.47 9.04
C ASN A 161 -5.72 -15.65 8.08
N ARG A 162 -4.77 -16.59 8.14
CA ARG A 162 -4.70 -17.73 7.20
C ARG A 162 -5.81 -18.76 7.42
N ASN A 163 -6.23 -18.98 8.67
CA ASN A 163 -7.14 -20.09 9.00
C ASN A 163 -8.61 -19.82 8.61
N ASN A 164 -9.11 -18.61 8.86
CA ASN A 164 -10.50 -18.26 8.52
C ASN A 164 -10.63 -16.78 8.12
N PRO A 165 -10.03 -16.36 7.00
CA PRO A 165 -10.06 -14.98 6.57
C PRO A 165 -11.50 -14.53 6.30
N ASP A 166 -12.38 -15.40 5.78
CA ASP A 166 -13.71 -15.09 5.26
C ASP A 166 -14.84 -14.96 6.30
N SER A 167 -14.59 -15.31 7.56
CA SER A 167 -15.57 -15.16 8.63
C SER A 167 -16.09 -13.72 8.81
N ALA A 168 -17.35 -13.57 9.20
CA ALA A 168 -17.96 -12.28 9.51
C ALA A 168 -17.20 -11.56 10.65
N ARG A 169 -16.71 -12.32 11.63
CA ARG A 169 -15.87 -11.82 12.73
C ARG A 169 -14.59 -11.16 12.22
N VAL A 170 -13.81 -11.83 11.37
CA VAL A 170 -12.54 -11.28 10.85
C VAL A 170 -12.78 -10.07 9.93
N LYS A 171 -13.84 -10.10 9.12
CA LYS A 171 -14.28 -8.94 8.30
C LYS A 171 -14.54 -7.71 9.17
N GLY A 172 -15.32 -7.88 10.23
CA GLY A 172 -15.66 -6.82 11.18
C GLY A 172 -14.44 -6.30 11.94
N GLN A 173 -13.61 -7.19 12.46
CA GLN A 173 -12.36 -6.84 13.16
C GLN A 173 -11.42 -6.03 12.27
N THR A 174 -11.15 -6.50 11.04
CA THR A 174 -10.28 -5.79 10.10
C THR A 174 -10.85 -4.41 9.73
N SER A 175 -12.17 -4.27 9.65
CA SER A 175 -12.82 -2.98 9.35
C SER A 175 -12.69 -1.99 10.50
N ARG A 176 -12.81 -2.46 11.74
CA ARG A 176 -12.56 -1.67 12.96
C ARG A 176 -11.09 -1.26 13.03
N GLU A 177 -10.18 -2.18 12.69
CA GLU A 177 -8.75 -1.91 12.65
C GLU A 177 -8.39 -0.84 11.62
N PHE A 178 -8.97 -0.89 10.41
CA PHE A 178 -8.79 0.15 9.40
C PHE A 178 -9.34 1.51 9.85
N SER A 179 -10.43 1.51 10.62
CA SER A 179 -10.99 2.74 11.19
C SER A 179 -10.04 3.33 12.22
N LYS A 180 -9.44 2.49 13.07
CA LYS A 180 -8.42 2.87 14.06
C LYS A 180 -7.15 3.42 13.38
N LEU A 181 -6.62 2.72 12.37
CA LEU A 181 -5.48 3.18 11.56
C LEU A 181 -5.74 4.55 10.92
N ARG A 182 -6.96 4.77 10.41
CA ARG A 182 -7.37 6.06 9.86
C ARG A 182 -7.48 7.14 10.92
N ALA A 183 -8.08 6.83 12.06
CA ALA A 183 -8.20 7.79 13.16
C ALA A 183 -6.82 8.28 13.61
N HIS A 184 -5.85 7.38 13.72
CA HIS A 184 -4.45 7.71 14.03
C HIS A 184 -3.66 8.39 12.91
N GLY A 185 -4.26 8.46 11.72
CA GLY A 185 -3.67 9.10 10.54
C GLY A 185 -2.60 8.26 9.85
N LEU A 186 -2.55 6.96 10.10
CA LEU A 186 -1.55 6.03 9.56
C LEU A 186 -1.89 5.58 8.12
N ILE A 187 -3.18 5.53 7.79
CA ILE A 187 -3.66 5.18 6.45
C ILE A 187 -4.70 6.21 5.99
N ARG A 188 -4.89 6.31 4.68
CA ARG A 188 -5.94 7.12 4.04
C ARG A 188 -6.76 6.29 3.06
N LYS A 189 -8.06 6.58 2.97
CA LYS A 189 -8.96 5.96 1.99
C LYS A 189 -8.78 6.63 0.63
N ILE A 190 -8.80 5.84 -0.44
CA ILE A 190 -8.89 6.36 -1.81
C ILE A 190 -10.36 6.72 -2.08
N PRO A 191 -10.69 7.96 -2.50
CA PRO A 191 -12.06 8.35 -2.84
C PRO A 191 -12.71 7.40 -3.85
N HIS A 192 -14.02 7.20 -3.72
CA HIS A 192 -14.82 6.32 -4.61
C HIS A 192 -14.28 4.89 -4.77
N SER A 193 -13.50 4.40 -3.79
CA SER A 193 -12.89 3.08 -3.81
C SER A 193 -12.96 2.39 -2.44
N ARG A 194 -12.80 1.07 -2.45
CA ARG A 194 -12.61 0.24 -1.24
C ARG A 194 -11.13 0.10 -0.86
N ARG A 195 -10.27 0.90 -1.47
CA ARG A 195 -8.81 0.84 -1.31
C ARG A 195 -8.28 1.91 -0.36
N TYR A 196 -7.17 1.58 0.26
CA TYR A 196 -6.46 2.40 1.23
C TYR A 196 -4.98 2.46 0.84
N LEU A 197 -4.34 3.56 1.23
CA LEU A 197 -2.90 3.77 1.10
C LEU A 197 -2.33 4.13 2.46
N VAL A 198 -1.09 3.72 2.72
CA VAL A 198 -0.32 4.26 3.85
C VAL A 198 -0.14 5.76 3.64
N SER A 199 -0.36 6.54 4.69
CA SER A 199 -0.14 8.00 4.70
C SER A 199 1.34 8.32 4.89
N ASP A 200 1.73 9.59 4.75
CA ASP A 200 3.12 9.98 4.99
C ASP A 200 3.52 9.78 6.46
N LYS A 201 2.62 10.12 7.40
CA LYS A 201 2.77 9.78 8.82
C LYS A 201 2.90 8.27 9.03
N GLY A 202 2.06 7.47 8.36
CA GLY A 202 2.09 6.02 8.44
C GLY A 202 3.43 5.45 8.01
N ARG A 203 3.98 5.92 6.88
CA ARG A 203 5.29 5.48 6.39
C ARG A 203 6.41 5.80 7.38
N ARG A 204 6.42 7.00 7.95
CA ARG A 204 7.39 7.40 8.97
C ARG A 204 7.31 6.50 10.20
N VAL A 205 6.13 6.43 10.81
CA VAL A 205 5.93 5.74 12.09
C VAL A 205 6.09 4.23 11.94
N MET A 206 5.42 3.61 10.97
CA MET A 206 5.54 2.17 10.74
C MET A 206 6.94 1.80 10.28
N GLY A 207 7.55 2.60 9.38
CA GLY A 207 8.91 2.39 8.91
C GLY A 207 9.93 2.39 10.05
N ALA A 208 9.89 3.42 10.90
CA ALA A 208 10.77 3.51 12.06
C ALA A 208 10.57 2.36 13.05
N LEU A 209 9.33 1.95 13.32
CA LEU A 209 9.03 0.82 14.20
C LEU A 209 9.52 -0.52 13.60
N ILE A 210 9.32 -0.72 12.30
CA ILE A 210 9.77 -1.92 11.58
C ILE A 210 11.29 -2.00 11.57
N GLU A 211 11.96 -0.89 11.26
CA GLU A 211 13.41 -0.78 11.29
C GLU A 211 13.95 -1.03 12.69
N ALA A 212 13.41 -0.36 13.71
CA ALA A 212 13.84 -0.53 15.10
C ALA A 212 13.73 -2.00 15.51
N LYS A 213 12.58 -2.64 15.28
CA LYS A 213 12.40 -4.05 15.64
C LYS A 213 13.39 -4.94 14.89
N ARG A 214 13.55 -4.78 13.58
CA ARG A 214 14.44 -5.64 12.76
C ARG A 214 15.93 -5.43 13.07
N LYS A 215 16.38 -4.20 13.34
CA LYS A 215 17.75 -3.90 13.77
C LYS A 215 18.05 -4.52 15.14
N ILE A 216 17.13 -4.32 16.08
CA ILE A 216 17.21 -4.89 17.44
C ILE A 216 17.35 -6.42 17.37
N TYR A 217 16.51 -7.13 16.60
CA TYR A 217 16.60 -8.59 16.53
C TYR A 217 17.90 -9.13 15.92
N ALA A 218 18.51 -8.42 14.96
CA ALA A 218 19.80 -8.85 14.40
C ALA A 218 20.95 -8.72 15.40
N GLU A 219 20.92 -7.69 16.25
CA GLU A 219 21.95 -7.45 17.27
C GLU A 219 21.80 -8.38 18.49
N PHE A 220 20.57 -8.75 18.88
CA PHE A 220 20.33 -9.68 19.99
C PHE A 220 20.46 -11.17 19.61
N ALA A 221 20.37 -11.52 18.33
CA ALA A 221 20.62 -12.88 17.84
C ALA A 221 22.11 -13.17 17.57
N ALA A 222 22.97 -12.14 17.66
CA ALA A 222 24.41 -12.21 17.42
C ALA A 222 25.24 -12.20 18.73
N LYS A 223 24.62 -12.51 19.87
CA LYS A 223 25.29 -12.75 21.16
C LYS A 223 25.13 -14.20 21.58
#